data_AF-A0A067KNQ2-F1
#
_entry.id   AF-A0A067KNQ2-F1
#
_cell.length_a   1.000
_cell.length_b   1.000
_cell.length_c   1.000
_cell.angle_alpha   90.00
_cell.angle_beta   90.00
_cell.angle_gamma   90.00
#
_symmetry.space_group_name_H-M   'P 1'
#
loop_
_entity.id
_entity.type
_entity.pdbx_description
1 polymer ?
#
loop_
_entity_poly.entity_id
_entity_poly.type
_entity_poly.pdbx_seq_one_letter_code
_entity_poly.pdbx_strand_id
1 'polypeptide(L)'
;MTDYEEKLIRSPEPSLEQLVDGTEFMVCMTQASLESEWSKKVSEFEDFLGIGDEASKIVQEQKAKARILQSVLAAMLKGQREGIKDEAGRRKSESYHRGRRRCRCR
;
A
#
# COMPACT_ATOMS: atom_id res chain seq x y z
N MET A 1 0.87 27.97 -18.45
CA MET A 1 1.03 26.65 -19.08
C MET A 1 2.35 26.62 -19.86
N THR A 2 3.48 26.95 -19.23
CA THR A 2 4.78 27.10 -19.95
C THR A 2 6.04 26.89 -19.08
N ASP A 3 5.94 26.60 -17.78
CA ASP A 3 7.15 26.36 -16.94
C ASP A 3 7.76 24.96 -17.17
N TYR A 4 6.94 23.99 -17.61
CA TYR A 4 7.39 22.62 -17.84
C TYR A 4 8.16 22.46 -19.17
N GLU A 5 7.77 23.19 -20.21
CA GLU A 5 8.46 23.19 -21.52
C GLU A 5 9.85 23.87 -21.45
N GLU A 6 9.98 24.96 -20.67
CA GLU A 6 11.27 25.65 -20.53
C GLU A 6 12.31 24.82 -19.76
N LYS A 7 11.86 23.98 -18.81
CA LYS A 7 12.74 23.07 -18.05
C LYS A 7 13.26 21.90 -18.89
N LEU A 8 12.52 21.44 -19.89
CA LEU A 8 12.98 20.36 -20.78
C LEU A 8 14.12 20.82 -21.69
N ILE A 9 14.10 22.09 -22.12
CA ILE A 9 15.15 22.70 -22.97
C ILE A 9 16.44 22.94 -22.17
N ARG A 10 16.35 23.06 -20.84
CA ARG A 10 17.46 23.41 -19.95
C ARG A 10 17.85 22.26 -19.01
N SER A 11 17.84 21.04 -19.53
CA SER A 11 18.48 19.90 -18.86
C SER A 11 19.99 20.22 -18.71
N PRO A 12 20.59 20.06 -17.52
CA PRO A 12 22.04 20.21 -17.37
C PRO A 12 22.75 19.32 -18.38
N GLU A 13 23.77 19.84 -19.07
CA GLU A 13 24.62 18.98 -19.90
C GLU A 13 25.19 17.87 -18.99
N PRO A 14 24.99 16.59 -19.33
CA PRO A 14 25.54 15.51 -18.54
C PRO A 14 27.05 15.64 -18.51
N SER A 15 27.65 15.38 -17.35
CA SER A 15 29.12 15.37 -17.23
C SER A 15 29.72 14.31 -18.15
N LEU A 16 30.97 14.51 -18.57
CA LEU A 16 31.67 13.58 -19.45
C LEU A 16 31.77 12.20 -18.78
N GLU A 17 32.01 12.13 -17.47
CA GLU A 17 32.02 10.85 -16.75
C GLU A 17 30.66 10.14 -16.81
N GLN A 18 29.54 10.85 -16.59
CA GLN A 18 28.19 10.27 -16.69
C GLN A 18 27.86 9.79 -18.11
N LEU A 19 28.35 10.51 -19.13
CA LEU A 19 28.16 10.13 -20.53
C LEU A 19 28.99 8.89 -20.90
N VAL A 20 30.22 8.80 -20.39
CA VAL A 20 31.10 7.64 -20.57
C VAL A 20 30.54 6.42 -19.83
N ASP A 21 30.13 6.56 -18.57
CA ASP A 21 29.51 5.49 -17.77
C ASP A 21 28.21 4.99 -18.43
N GLY A 22 27.37 5.90 -18.94
CA GLY A 22 26.15 5.56 -19.66
C GLY A 22 26.42 4.84 -20.98
N THR A 23 27.48 5.24 -21.70
CA THR A 23 27.88 4.61 -22.97
C THR A 23 28.51 3.25 -22.74
N GLU A 24 29.39 3.12 -21.74
CA GLU A 24 29.98 1.86 -21.32
C GLU A 24 28.90 0.88 -20.85
N PHE A 25 27.92 1.36 -20.10
CA PHE A 25 26.73 0.59 -19.73
C PHE A 25 25.97 0.11 -20.97
N MET A 26 25.63 0.98 -21.94
CA MET A 26 24.93 0.59 -23.18
C MET A 26 25.71 -0.41 -24.03
N VAL A 27 27.04 -0.26 -24.13
CA VAL A 27 27.92 -1.21 -24.83
C VAL A 27 27.94 -2.55 -24.10
N CYS A 28 28.02 -2.54 -22.76
CA CYS A 28 27.96 -3.74 -21.94
C CYS A 28 26.60 -4.44 -22.04
N MET A 29 25.51 -3.69 -22.25
CA MET A 29 24.15 -4.18 -22.44
C MET A 29 23.94 -4.83 -23.81
N THR A 30 24.60 -4.31 -24.86
CA THR A 30 24.53 -4.89 -26.20
C THR A 30 25.43 -6.13 -26.36
N GLN A 31 26.43 -6.30 -25.50
CA GLN A 31 27.37 -7.43 -25.55
C GLN A 31 26.96 -8.63 -24.66
N ALA A 32 26.16 -8.39 -23.61
CA ALA A 32 25.67 -9.44 -22.71
C ALA A 32 24.54 -10.27 -23.35
N SER A 33 24.93 -11.27 -24.14
CA SER A 33 24.03 -12.21 -24.84
C SER A 33 23.49 -13.35 -23.96
N LEU A 34 23.62 -13.25 -22.63
CA LEU A 34 23.14 -14.23 -21.64
C LEU A 34 22.01 -13.62 -20.79
N GLU A 35 20.79 -14.17 -20.93
CA GLU A 35 19.56 -13.71 -20.25
C GLU A 35 19.71 -13.54 -18.73
N SER A 36 20.56 -14.35 -18.09
CA SER A 36 20.81 -14.29 -16.64
C SER A 36 21.73 -13.14 -16.22
N GLU A 37 22.76 -12.82 -17.01
CA GLU A 37 23.60 -11.64 -16.77
C GLU A 37 22.83 -10.36 -17.08
N TRP A 38 21.92 -10.43 -18.05
CA TRP A 38 21.07 -9.32 -18.44
C TRP A 38 20.09 -8.94 -17.34
N SER A 39 19.41 -9.94 -16.75
CA SER A 39 18.46 -9.73 -15.65
C SER A 39 19.15 -9.11 -14.42
N LYS A 40 20.40 -9.53 -14.13
CA LYS A 40 21.19 -8.97 -13.02
C LYS A 40 21.59 -7.51 -13.27
N LYS A 41 22.06 -7.18 -14.47
CA LYS A 41 22.42 -5.80 -14.85
C LYS A 41 21.22 -4.87 -14.96
N VAL A 42 20.08 -5.36 -15.41
CA VAL A 42 18.82 -4.60 -15.42
C VAL A 42 18.39 -4.29 -14.00
N SER A 43 18.50 -5.24 -13.06
CA SER A 43 18.24 -4.99 -11.64
C SER A 43 19.17 -3.92 -11.05
N GLU A 44 20.49 -4.00 -11.28
CA GLU A 44 21.44 -2.96 -10.82
C GLU A 44 21.14 -1.58 -11.40
N PHE A 45 20.63 -1.53 -12.64
CA PHE A 45 20.24 -0.28 -13.29
C PHE A 45 18.93 0.29 -12.72
N GLU A 46 17.92 -0.56 -12.45
CA GLU A 46 16.69 -0.17 -11.77
C GLU A 46 16.96 0.37 -10.36
N ASP A 47 17.94 -0.22 -9.66
CA ASP A 47 18.43 0.24 -8.35
C ASP A 47 19.19 1.57 -8.47
N PHE A 48 20.05 1.74 -9.48
CA PHE A 48 20.76 3.01 -9.75
C PHE A 48 19.79 4.17 -10.04
N LEU A 49 18.71 3.89 -10.78
CA LEU A 49 17.65 4.87 -11.06
C LEU A 49 16.70 5.08 -9.87
N GLY A 50 16.81 4.28 -8.80
CA GLY A 50 15.92 4.33 -7.64
C GLY A 50 14.47 3.90 -7.94
N ILE A 51 14.22 3.27 -9.08
CA ILE A 51 12.88 2.88 -9.54
C ILE A 51 12.42 1.60 -8.81
N GLY A 52 13.35 0.67 -8.55
CA GLY A 52 13.07 -0.56 -7.80
C GLY A 52 12.56 -0.29 -6.38
N ASP A 53 13.19 0.66 -5.69
CA ASP A 53 12.86 1.02 -4.31
C ASP A 53 11.55 1.79 -4.18
N GLU A 54 11.27 2.74 -5.08
CA GLU A 54 10.05 3.55 -5.02
C GLU A 54 8.81 2.70 -5.35
N ALA A 55 8.90 1.77 -6.31
CA ALA A 55 7.81 0.84 -6.60
C ALA A 55 7.54 -0.12 -5.43
N SER A 56 8.60 -0.66 -4.82
CA SER A 56 8.50 -1.52 -3.63
C SER A 56 7.84 -0.81 -2.45
N LYS A 57 8.22 0.45 -2.21
CA LYS A 57 7.64 1.31 -1.18
C LYS A 57 6.15 1.57 -1.38
N ILE A 58 5.72 1.89 -2.60
CA ILE A 58 4.30 2.08 -2.93
C ILE A 58 3.50 0.79 -2.69
N VAL A 59 4.04 -0.36 -3.09
CA VAL A 59 3.38 -1.67 -2.88
C VAL A 59 3.22 -1.99 -1.39
N GLN A 60 4.27 -1.76 -0.58
CA GLN A 60 4.20 -1.94 0.87
C GLN A 60 3.21 -0.99 1.54
N GLU A 61 3.15 0.26 1.09
CA GLU A 61 2.21 1.25 1.60
C GLU A 61 0.75 0.85 1.32
N GLN A 62 0.45 0.42 0.09
CA GLN A 62 -0.88 -0.10 -0.26
C GLN A 62 -1.25 -1.34 0.53
N LYS A 63 -0.29 -2.24 0.75
CA LYS A 63 -0.49 -3.44 1.58
C LYS A 63 -0.77 -3.09 3.04
N ALA A 64 -0.10 -2.10 3.60
CA ALA A 64 -0.36 -1.60 4.95
C ALA A 64 -1.77 -0.98 5.05
N LYS A 65 -2.16 -0.14 4.08
CA LYS A 65 -3.51 0.45 4.01
C LYS A 65 -4.60 -0.63 3.95
N ALA A 66 -4.42 -1.66 3.13
CA ALA A 66 -5.36 -2.78 3.04
C ALA A 66 -5.51 -3.53 4.38
N ARG A 67 -4.40 -3.75 5.10
CA ARG A 67 -4.42 -4.39 6.43
C ARG A 67 -5.16 -3.56 7.48
N ILE A 68 -4.97 -2.23 7.45
CA ILE A 68 -5.68 -1.31 8.34
C ILE A 68 -7.18 -1.35 8.04
N LEU A 69 -7.58 -1.25 6.77
CA LEU A 69 -8.98 -1.33 6.35
C LEU A 69 -9.63 -2.66 6.77
N GLN A 70 -8.95 -3.79 6.57
CA GLN A 70 -9.44 -5.10 7.03
C GLN A 70 -9.63 -5.14 8.55
N SER A 71 -8.70 -4.56 9.31
CA SER A 71 -8.76 -4.53 10.78
C SER A 71 -9.93 -3.67 11.28
N VAL A 72 -10.15 -2.50 10.66
CA VAL A 72 -11.29 -1.62 10.98
C VAL A 72 -12.61 -2.32 10.67
N LEU A 73 -12.74 -2.94 9.50
CA LEU A 73 -13.95 -3.70 9.14
C LEU A 73 -14.19 -4.88 10.10
N ALA A 74 -13.14 -5.62 10.45
CA ALA A 74 -13.25 -6.73 11.41
C ALA A 74 -13.69 -6.25 12.81
N ALA A 75 -13.18 -5.11 13.26
CA ALA A 75 -13.58 -4.50 14.54
C ALA A 75 -15.03 -4.02 14.50
N MET A 76 -15.47 -3.36 13.42
CA MET A 76 -16.86 -2.93 13.24
C MET A 76 -17.84 -4.10 13.23
N LEU A 77 -17.48 -5.20 12.55
CA LEU A 77 -18.31 -6.40 12.51
C LEU A 77 -18.40 -7.09 13.88
N LYS A 78 -17.30 -7.14 14.65
CA LYS A 78 -17.33 -7.65 16.03
C LYS A 78 -18.17 -6.77 16.95
N GLY A 79 -17.99 -5.46 16.90
CA GLY A 79 -18.75 -4.50 17.71
C GLY A 79 -20.25 -4.52 17.42
N GLN A 80 -20.67 -4.67 16.16
CA GLN A 80 -22.09 -4.86 15.82
C GLN A 80 -22.64 -6.17 16.42
N ARG A 81 -21.86 -7.24 16.37
CA ARG A 81 -22.29 -8.56 16.89
C ARG A 81 -22.42 -8.57 18.41
N GLU A 82 -21.59 -7.80 19.11
CA GLU A 82 -21.67 -7.62 20.56
C GLU A 82 -22.81 -6.67 20.95
N GLY A 83 -22.96 -5.54 20.26
CA GLY A 83 -24.07 -4.62 20.50
C GLY A 83 -25.46 -5.27 20.33
N ILE A 84 -25.62 -6.14 19.32
CA ILE A 84 -26.87 -6.90 19.13
C ILE A 84 -27.12 -7.89 20.28
N LYS A 85 -26.06 -8.51 20.83
CA LYS A 85 -26.19 -9.43 21.96
C LYS A 85 -26.57 -8.70 23.25
N ASP A 86 -25.98 -7.54 23.49
CA ASP A 86 -26.25 -6.72 24.67
C ASP A 86 -27.68 -6.18 24.65
N GLU A 87 -28.16 -5.73 23.47
CA GLU A 87 -29.53 -5.26 23.32
C GLU A 87 -30.55 -6.40 23.51
N ALA A 88 -30.26 -7.59 22.96
CA ALA A 88 -31.09 -8.78 23.17
C ALA A 88 -31.12 -9.21 24.65
N GLY A 89 -29.99 -9.13 25.35
CA GLY A 89 -29.89 -9.40 26.79
C GLY A 89 -30.72 -8.43 27.63
N ARG A 90 -30.64 -7.13 27.32
CA ARG A 90 -31.42 -6.07 27.99
C ARG A 90 -32.92 -6.20 27.75
N ARG A 91 -33.35 -6.52 26.52
CA ARG A 91 -34.77 -6.74 26.21
C ARG A 91 -35.35 -7.95 26.96
N LYS A 92 -34.56 -9.03 27.11
CA LYS A 92 -34.97 -10.20 27.90
C LYS A 92 -35.09 -9.89 29.39
N SER A 93 -34.15 -9.16 29.97
CA SER A 93 -34.22 -8.78 31.39
C SER A 93 -35.37 -7.82 31.69
N GLU A 94 -35.63 -6.84 30.81
CA GLU A 94 -36.80 -5.96 30.94
C GLU A 94 -38.13 -6.71 30.82
N SER A 95 -38.23 -7.67 29.89
CA SER A 95 -39.40 -8.53 29.75
C SER A 95 -39.64 -9.36 31.03
N TYR A 96 -38.58 -9.97 31.58
CA TYR A 96 -38.63 -10.74 32.82
C TYR A 96 -39.08 -9.90 34.02
N HIS A 97 -38.53 -8.67 34.15
CA HIS A 97 -38.93 -7.75 35.21
C HIS A 97 -40.37 -7.22 35.06
N ARG A 98 -40.84 -6.93 33.83
CA ARG A 98 -42.24 -6.55 33.60
C ARG A 98 -43.22 -7.68 33.90
N GLY A 99 -42.88 -8.92 33.51
CA GLY A 99 -43.69 -10.11 33.80
C GLY A 99 -43.90 -10.31 35.31
N ARG A 100 -42.83 -10.21 36.11
CA ARG A 100 -42.92 -10.30 37.58
C ARG A 100 -43.77 -9.21 38.23
N ARG A 101 -43.73 -7.98 37.71
CA ARG A 101 -44.55 -6.88 38.25
C ARG A 101 -46.04 -7.10 37.97
N ARG A 102 -46.40 -7.63 36.80
CA ARG A 102 -47.80 -7.96 36.47
C ARG A 102 -48.39 -9.06 37.35
N CYS A 103 -47.60 -10.09 37.71
CA CYS A 103 -48.06 -11.17 38.57
C CYS A 103 -48.23 -10.78 40.04
N ARG A 104 -47.63 -9.66 40.49
CA ARG A 104 -47.77 -9.15 41.88
C ARG A 104 -49.01 -8.27 42.10
N CYS A 105 -49.68 -7.84 41.03
CA CYS A 105 -50.86 -6.97 41.10
C CYS A 105 -52.19 -7.72 40.89
N ARG A 106 -52.17 -9.04 40.97
CA ARG A 106 -53.34 -9.94 40.98
C ARG A 106 -53.37 -10.68 42.30
#